data_AF-A0A0B1TFN6-F1
#
_entry.id   AF-A0A0B1TFN6-F1
#
_cell.length_a   1.000
_cell.length_b   1.000
_cell.length_c   1.000
_cell.angle_alpha   90.00
_cell.angle_beta   90.00
_cell.angle_gamma   90.00
#
_symmetry.space_group_name_H-M   'P 1'
#
loop_
_entity.id
_entity.type
_entity.pdbx_description
1 polymer ?
#
loop_
_entity_poly.entity_id
_entity_poly.type
_entity_poly.pdbx_seq_one_letter_code
_entity_poly.pdbx_strand_id
1 'polypeptide(L)'
;MSASPNLKCGLCHDYLVNAVTVAGCMHSFCEECLLKNLSISGICPTKGCKKNVDKNGYRRDSTLQMLVYKFMPRIFFENTERGKAVANSGNKKVQREFVQATSEICDPEELLSICLEFVPAPANIAKPEEDSARPSTSASSQNEPPAKKAKKVVV
;
A
#
# COMPACT_ATOMS: atom_id res chain seq x y z
N MET A 1 -10.75 -15.50 -5.02
CA MET A 1 -9.70 -14.53 -4.64
C MET A 1 -10.26 -13.13 -4.87
N SER A 2 -10.85 -12.50 -3.85
CA SER A 2 -11.37 -11.12 -3.98
C SER A 2 -10.20 -10.14 -3.91
N ALA A 3 -10.09 -9.29 -4.92
CA ALA A 3 -9.02 -8.31 -5.06
C ALA A 3 -8.73 -7.55 -3.76
N SER A 4 -7.44 -7.40 -3.48
CA SER A 4 -6.87 -6.77 -2.30
C SER A 4 -7.59 -5.45 -1.97
N PRO A 5 -8.17 -5.29 -0.76
CA PRO A 5 -8.97 -4.12 -0.39
C PRO A 5 -8.22 -2.79 -0.53
N ASN A 6 -6.90 -2.84 -0.64
CA ASN A 6 -6.01 -1.68 -0.74
C ASN A 6 -5.80 -1.15 -2.18
N LEU A 7 -6.31 -1.85 -3.21
CA LEU A 7 -6.19 -1.42 -4.62
C LEU A 7 -7.46 -0.75 -5.16
N LYS A 8 -8.52 -0.69 -4.34
CA LYS A 8 -9.81 -0.12 -4.70
C LYS A 8 -10.05 1.21 -3.99
N CYS A 9 -10.72 2.12 -4.69
CA CYS A 9 -11.15 3.39 -4.15
C CYS A 9 -12.35 3.20 -3.21
N GLY A 10 -12.26 3.69 -1.98
CA GLY A 10 -13.36 3.63 -1.01
C GLY A 10 -14.59 4.47 -1.35
N LEU A 11 -14.55 5.26 -2.44
CA LEU A 11 -15.61 6.17 -2.87
C LEU A 11 -16.38 5.69 -4.10
N CYS A 12 -15.67 5.22 -5.14
CA CYS A 12 -16.32 4.67 -6.34
C CYS A 12 -16.35 3.14 -6.36
N HIS A 13 -15.68 2.47 -5.41
CA HIS A 13 -15.60 1.01 -5.27
C HIS A 13 -14.96 0.26 -6.46
N ASP A 14 -14.37 0.99 -7.40
CA ASP A 14 -13.54 0.47 -8.48
C ASP A 14 -12.04 0.57 -8.14
N TYR A 15 -11.18 0.02 -8.99
CA TYR A 15 -9.74 0.15 -8.85
C TYR A 15 -9.27 1.60 -8.92
N LEU A 16 -8.18 1.91 -8.21
CA LEU A 16 -7.66 3.26 -8.17
C LEU A 16 -7.15 3.70 -9.54
N VAL A 17 -7.60 4.88 -9.96
CA VAL A 17 -7.18 5.54 -11.18
C VAL A 17 -6.64 6.92 -10.80
N ASN A 18 -5.43 7.22 -11.27
CA ASN A 18 -4.64 8.36 -10.80
C ASN A 18 -4.63 8.40 -9.26
N ALA A 19 -4.11 7.33 -8.64
CA ALA A 19 -4.14 7.14 -7.20
C ALA A 19 -3.51 8.33 -6.47
N VAL A 20 -4.22 8.83 -5.46
CA VAL A 20 -3.77 9.87 -4.55
C VAL A 20 -3.91 9.40 -3.11
N THR A 21 -2.96 9.79 -2.27
CA THR A 21 -2.92 9.41 -0.85
C THR A 21 -2.92 10.66 0.02
N VAL A 22 -3.80 10.69 1.02
CA VAL A 22 -3.94 11.79 1.98
C VAL A 22 -2.81 11.74 3.01
N ALA A 23 -2.11 12.87 3.19
CA ALA A 23 -1.04 12.99 4.16
C ALA A 23 -1.56 12.89 5.60
N GLY A 24 -0.84 12.13 6.44
CA GLY A 24 -1.14 11.95 7.87
C GLY A 24 -2.13 10.83 8.19
N CYS A 25 -3.14 10.57 7.36
CA CYS A 25 -4.04 9.40 7.54
C CYS A 25 -3.81 8.27 6.51
N MET A 26 -3.00 8.50 5.48
CA MET A 26 -2.58 7.50 4.48
C MET A 26 -3.72 6.74 3.79
N HIS A 27 -4.89 7.35 3.67
CA HIS A 27 -5.99 6.79 2.89
C HIS A 27 -5.86 7.19 1.42
N SER A 28 -6.10 6.23 0.53
CA SER A 28 -5.92 6.39 -0.91
C SER A 28 -7.25 6.35 -1.68
N PHE A 29 -7.35 7.17 -2.72
CA PHE A 29 -8.54 7.33 -3.55
C PHE A 29 -8.14 7.61 -5.01
N CYS A 30 -9.09 7.57 -5.94
CA CYS A 30 -8.87 8.17 -7.26
C CYS A 30 -8.78 9.70 -7.12
N GLU A 31 -7.91 10.34 -7.90
CA GLU A 31 -7.69 11.81 -7.86
C GLU A 31 -9.02 12.58 -7.95
N GLU A 32 -9.85 12.24 -8.94
CA GLU A 32 -11.15 12.89 -9.14
C GLU A 32 -12.13 12.64 -7.98
N CYS A 33 -12.12 11.44 -7.41
CA CYS A 33 -13.01 11.09 -6.29
C CYS A 33 -12.66 11.87 -5.03
N LEU A 34 -11.37 11.98 -4.72
CA LEU A 34 -10.91 12.77 -3.57
C LEU A 34 -11.26 14.24 -3.76
N LEU A 35 -10.89 14.83 -4.91
CA LEU A 35 -11.13 16.25 -5.20
C LEU A 35 -12.62 16.64 -5.07
N LYS A 36 -13.53 15.82 -5.62
CA LYS A 36 -14.99 16.04 -5.53
C LYS A 36 -15.50 16.02 -4.09
N ASN A 37 -14.92 15.21 -3.21
CA ASN A 37 -15.34 15.17 -1.80
C ASN A 37 -14.71 16.31 -1.00
N LEU A 38 -13.44 16.64 -1.26
CA LEU A 38 -12.77 17.75 -0.58
C LEU A 38 -13.42 19.10 -0.87
N SER A 39 -13.99 19.30 -2.07
CA SER A 39 -14.77 20.52 -2.36
C SER A 39 -16.03 20.68 -1.50
N ILE A 40 -16.51 19.62 -0.84
CA ILE A 40 -17.70 19.66 0.00
C ILE A 40 -17.33 19.84 1.48
N SER A 41 -16.39 19.04 1.99
CA SER A 41 -16.10 18.98 3.44
C SER A 41 -14.70 19.42 3.85
N GLY A 42 -13.73 19.41 2.93
CA GLY A 42 -12.30 19.59 3.26
C GLY A 42 -11.72 18.51 4.18
N ILE A 43 -12.44 17.41 4.43
CA ILE A 43 -12.05 16.34 5.36
C ILE A 43 -11.86 15.03 4.58
N CYS A 44 -10.95 14.19 5.04
CA CYS A 44 -10.71 12.85 4.50
C CYS A 44 -12.03 12.06 4.41
N PRO A 45 -12.40 11.54 3.23
CA PRO A 45 -13.70 10.89 3.04
C PRO A 45 -13.86 9.51 3.71
N THR A 46 -12.78 8.93 4.25
CA THR A 46 -12.84 7.63 4.93
C THR A 46 -13.72 7.72 6.17
N LYS A 47 -14.65 6.76 6.33
CA LYS A 47 -15.52 6.66 7.51
C LYS A 47 -14.70 6.63 8.80
N GLY A 48 -15.04 7.49 9.76
CA GLY A 48 -14.35 7.62 11.04
C GLY A 48 -13.06 8.45 11.01
N CYS A 49 -12.55 8.81 9.83
CA CYS A 49 -11.41 9.70 9.72
C CYS A 49 -11.86 11.17 9.86
N LYS A 50 -11.19 11.93 10.73
CA LYS A 50 -11.44 13.37 10.94
C LYS A 50 -10.28 14.24 10.46
N LYS A 51 -9.41 13.72 9.60
CA LYS A 51 -8.25 14.44 9.10
C LYS A 51 -8.68 15.52 8.10
N ASN A 52 -8.43 16.78 8.43
CA ASN A 52 -8.54 17.89 7.47
C ASN A 52 -7.49 17.73 6.35
N VAL A 53 -7.91 18.00 5.12
CA VAL A 53 -7.10 17.91 3.91
C VAL A 53 -7.13 19.26 3.21
N ASP A 54 -6.03 20.00 3.36
CA ASP A 54 -5.77 21.25 2.68
C ASP A 54 -5.34 21.02 1.22
N LYS A 55 -5.10 22.11 0.47
CA LYS A 55 -4.67 22.04 -0.95
C LYS A 55 -3.43 21.17 -1.16
N ASN A 56 -2.55 21.11 -0.17
CA ASN A 56 -1.32 20.31 -0.18
C ASN A 56 -1.42 19.11 0.77
N GLY A 57 -2.61 18.74 1.21
CA GLY A 57 -2.87 17.64 2.16
C GLY A 57 -2.92 16.26 1.51
N TYR A 58 -2.70 16.15 0.20
CA TYR A 58 -2.62 14.87 -0.51
C TYR A 58 -1.50 14.90 -1.57
N ARG A 59 -1.07 13.71 -1.99
CA ARG A 59 -0.03 13.51 -3.01
C ARG A 59 -0.46 12.41 -3.98
N ARG A 60 0.00 12.49 -5.22
CA ARG A 60 -0.10 11.35 -6.15
C ARG A 60 0.75 10.20 -5.64
N ASP A 61 0.22 8.99 -5.73
CA ASP A 61 0.86 7.77 -5.28
C ASP A 61 1.18 6.91 -6.50
N SER A 62 2.31 7.23 -7.15
CA SER A 62 2.76 6.53 -8.37
C SER A 62 3.05 5.06 -8.11
N THR A 63 3.53 4.73 -6.91
CA THR A 63 3.82 3.35 -6.51
C THR A 63 2.53 2.55 -6.40
N LEU A 64 1.53 3.06 -5.68
CA LEU A 64 0.23 2.41 -5.58
C LEU A 64 -0.44 2.29 -6.95
N GLN A 65 -0.37 3.34 -7.77
CA GLN A 65 -0.92 3.29 -9.13
C GLN A 65 -0.22 2.24 -10.00
N MET A 66 1.10 2.13 -9.91
CA MET A 66 1.87 1.11 -10.61
C MET A 66 1.49 -0.29 -10.15
N LEU A 67 1.29 -0.50 -8.84
CA LEU A 67 0.79 -1.77 -8.33
C LEU A 67 -0.59 -2.09 -8.92
N VAL A 68 -1.53 -1.14 -8.93
CA VAL A 68 -2.85 -1.36 -9.55
C VAL A 68 -2.73 -1.78 -11.01
N TYR A 69 -1.86 -1.15 -11.80
CA TYR A 69 -1.70 -1.48 -13.21
C TYR A 69 -1.00 -2.82 -13.45
N LYS A 70 -0.03 -3.19 -12.61
CA LYS A 70 0.60 -4.51 -12.66
C LYS A 70 -0.36 -5.63 -12.26
N PHE A 71 -1.21 -5.41 -11.26
CA PHE A 71 -2.19 -6.41 -10.81
C PHE A 71 -3.44 -6.48 -11.68
N MET A 72 -3.85 -5.35 -12.26
CA MET A 72 -5.07 -5.23 -13.08
C MET A 72 -4.77 -4.46 -14.37
N PRO A 73 -4.11 -5.10 -15.36
CA PRO A 73 -3.73 -4.45 -16.61
C PRO A 73 -4.90 -3.83 -17.38
N ARG A 74 -6.11 -4.39 -17.24
CA ARG A 74 -7.33 -3.84 -17.84
C ARG A 74 -7.56 -2.36 -17.47
N ILE A 75 -7.31 -1.99 -16.21
CA ILE A 75 -7.53 -0.63 -15.71
C ILE A 75 -6.58 0.37 -16.37
N PHE A 76 -5.36 -0.08 -16.70
CA PHE A 76 -4.41 0.71 -17.46
C PHE A 76 -4.96 1.05 -18.85
N PHE A 77 -5.42 0.05 -19.61
CA PHE A 77 -5.97 0.26 -20.95
C PHE A 77 -7.19 1.19 -20.92
N GLU A 78 -8.12 0.97 -20.00
CA GLU A 78 -9.32 1.81 -19.87
C GLU A 78 -8.98 3.27 -19.50
N ASN A 79 -8.07 3.48 -18.54
CA ASN A 79 -7.65 4.83 -18.17
C ASN A 79 -6.90 5.53 -19.31
N THR A 80 -6.11 4.78 -20.06
CA THR A 80 -5.36 5.26 -21.21
C THR A 80 -6.27 5.78 -22.31
N GLU A 81 -7.26 4.99 -22.71
CA GLU A 81 -8.21 5.38 -23.76
C GLU A 81 -8.97 6.64 -23.35
N ARG A 82 -9.35 6.73 -22.07
CA ARG A 82 -9.96 7.94 -21.50
C ARG A 82 -9.02 9.15 -21.50
N GLY A 83 -7.72 8.94 -21.25
CA GLY A 83 -6.71 9.99 -21.30
C GLY A 83 -6.40 10.48 -22.73
N LYS A 84 -6.41 9.58 -23.72
CA LYS A 84 -6.23 9.92 -25.14
C LYS A 84 -7.38 10.78 -25.68
N ALA A 85 -8.61 10.54 -25.24
CA ALA A 85 -9.76 11.38 -25.59
C ALA A 85 -9.59 12.83 -25.09
N VAL A 86 -8.84 13.04 -24.00
CA VAL A 86 -8.56 14.37 -23.42
C VAL A 86 -7.29 15.01 -24.01
N ALA A 87 -6.33 14.20 -24.46
CA ALA A 87 -4.99 14.63 -24.89
C ALA A 87 -4.87 14.96 -26.39
N ASN A 88 -5.93 15.44 -27.04
CA ASN A 88 -5.84 16.01 -28.41
C ASN A 88 -5.09 17.37 -28.47
N SER A 89 -4.20 17.62 -27.50
CA SER A 89 -3.33 18.79 -27.37
C SER A 89 -1.89 18.34 -27.04
N GLY A 90 -1.14 17.99 -28.08
CA GLY A 90 0.29 18.29 -28.29
C GLY A 90 1.39 17.91 -27.27
N ASN A 91 1.11 17.32 -26.10
CA ASN A 91 2.13 17.15 -25.07
C ASN A 91 2.96 15.86 -25.21
N LYS A 92 4.05 15.96 -26.00
CA LYS A 92 5.05 14.89 -26.27
C LYS A 92 5.64 14.22 -25.03
N LYS A 93 5.64 14.88 -23.86
CA LYS A 93 6.16 14.32 -22.60
C LYS A 93 5.25 13.23 -22.03
N VAL A 94 3.93 13.45 -22.07
CA VAL A 94 2.92 12.50 -21.59
C VAL A 94 2.92 11.23 -22.45
N GLN A 95 3.10 11.37 -23.77
CA GLN A 95 3.23 10.22 -24.66
C GLN A 95 4.47 9.37 -24.35
N ARG A 96 5.58 9.98 -23.94
CA ARG A 96 6.84 9.25 -23.69
C ARG A 96 6.80 8.46 -22.39
N GLU A 97 6.29 9.08 -21.32
CA GLU A 97 6.03 8.40 -20.04
C GLU A 97 4.99 7.28 -20.21
N PHE A 98 4.00 7.50 -21.07
CA PHE A 98 3.00 6.50 -21.44
C PHE A 98 3.61 5.30 -22.16
N VAL A 99 4.43 5.52 -23.19
CA VAL A 99 5.11 4.45 -23.93
C VAL A 99 6.05 3.65 -23.02
N GLN A 100 6.75 4.33 -22.11
CA GLN A 100 7.62 3.67 -21.14
C GLN A 100 6.84 2.83 -20.13
N ALA A 101 5.70 3.33 -19.64
CA ALA A 101 4.79 2.55 -18.80
C ALA A 101 4.24 1.34 -19.57
N THR A 102 3.83 1.48 -20.83
CA THR A 102 3.35 0.32 -21.62
C THR A 102 4.40 -0.76 -21.84
N SER A 103 5.67 -0.38 -22.01
CA SER A 103 6.76 -1.33 -22.29
C SER A 103 7.25 -2.10 -21.06
N GLU A 104 7.03 -1.56 -19.86
CA GLU A 104 7.47 -2.17 -18.58
C GLU A 104 6.35 -2.92 -17.84
N ILE A 105 5.10 -2.88 -18.32
CA ILE A 105 3.90 -3.30 -17.56
C ILE A 105 3.10 -4.44 -18.22
N CYS A 106 3.27 -4.69 -19.52
CA CYS A 106 2.28 -5.50 -20.25
C CYS A 106 2.89 -6.72 -20.94
N ASP A 107 3.09 -7.77 -20.15
CA ASP A 107 2.69 -9.10 -20.61
C ASP A 107 1.57 -9.62 -19.67
N PRO A 108 0.34 -9.83 -20.17
CA PRO A 108 -0.74 -10.40 -19.36
C PRO A 108 -0.45 -11.83 -18.84
N GLU A 109 0.58 -12.50 -19.37
CA GLU A 109 1.05 -13.82 -18.93
C GLU A 109 2.28 -13.76 -18.00
N GLU A 110 2.80 -12.57 -17.68
CA GLU A 110 3.94 -12.43 -16.77
C GLU A 110 3.57 -12.86 -15.34
N LEU A 111 4.31 -13.84 -14.81
CA LEU A 111 4.22 -14.24 -13.41
C LEU A 111 4.97 -13.23 -12.54
N LEU A 112 4.23 -12.41 -11.79
CA LEU A 112 4.80 -11.46 -10.84
C LEU A 112 5.14 -12.14 -9.50
N SER A 113 6.42 -12.13 -9.13
CA SER A 113 6.88 -12.47 -7.78
C SER A 113 7.08 -11.21 -6.96
N ILE A 114 6.47 -11.14 -5.77
CA ILE A 114 6.61 -10.00 -4.85
C ILE A 114 7.24 -10.50 -3.56
N CYS A 115 8.45 -10.04 -3.28
CA CYS A 115 9.14 -10.25 -2.03
C CYS A 115 8.99 -9.00 -1.16
N LEU A 116 8.45 -9.14 0.04
CA LEU A 116 8.46 -8.09 1.06
C LEU A 116 9.49 -8.47 2.12
N GLU A 117 10.50 -7.62 2.28
CA GLU A 117 11.48 -7.74 3.35
C GLU A 117 11.23 -6.65 4.39
N PHE A 118 11.20 -7.03 5.67
CA PHE A 118 11.13 -6.06 6.77
C PHE A 118 12.53 -5.59 7.11
N VAL A 119 12.82 -4.31 6.84
CA VAL A 119 14.06 -3.66 7.26
C VAL A 119 13.77 -2.85 8.53
N PRO A 120 14.25 -3.29 9.72
CA PRO A 120 14.07 -2.52 10.94
C PRO A 120 14.81 -1.18 10.84
N ALA A 121 14.20 -0.10 11.34
CA ALA A 121 14.85 1.19 11.40
C ALA A 121 16.15 1.09 12.24
N PRO A 122 17.26 1.73 11.83
CA PRO A 122 18.47 1.71 12.63
C PRO A 122 18.17 2.39 13.97
N ALA A 123 18.36 1.63 15.05
CA ALA A 123 18.40 2.22 16.38
C ALA A 123 19.59 3.20 16.39
N ASN A 124 19.32 4.50 16.50
CA ASN A 124 20.35 5.46 16.83
C ASN A 124 20.88 5.10 18.21
N ILE A 125 21.96 4.31 18.25
CA ILE A 125 22.71 3.99 19.45
C ILE A 125 23.40 5.29 19.87
N ALA A 126 22.80 6.01 20.81
CA ALA A 126 23.56 6.86 21.70
C ALA A 126 24.41 5.95 22.60
N LYS A 127 25.74 6.01 22.46
CA LYS A 127 26.72 5.60 23.46
C LYS A 127 27.47 6.88 23.89
N PRO A 128 27.99 7.01 25.12
CA PRO A 128 28.54 5.96 26.00
C PRO A 128 27.78 5.89 27.35
N GLU A 129 27.93 4.89 28.22
CA GLU A 129 29.04 4.73 29.17
C GLU A 129 29.17 3.27 29.62
N GLU A 130 30.43 2.84 29.81
CA GLU A 130 30.81 1.62 30.52
C GLU A 130 30.42 1.72 32.00
N ASP A 131 29.80 0.68 32.56
CA ASP A 131 30.26 0.17 33.85
C ASP A 131 30.00 -1.34 33.98
N SER A 132 30.93 -1.97 34.67
CA SER A 132 31.20 -3.39 34.78
C SER A 132 30.18 -4.17 35.61
N ALA A 133 29.77 -5.35 35.14
CA ALA A 133 29.83 -6.61 35.89
C ALA A 133 29.17 -7.77 35.13
N ARG A 134 29.92 -8.84 34.90
CA ARG A 134 29.48 -10.20 34.54
C ARG A 134 30.24 -11.16 35.49
N PRO A 135 29.94 -12.47 35.58
CA PRO A 135 28.81 -13.22 34.99
C PRO A 135 28.16 -14.22 35.97
N SER A 136 27.04 -14.82 35.58
CA SER A 136 26.78 -16.24 35.90
C SER A 136 25.93 -16.90 34.82
N THR A 137 26.48 -18.00 34.34
CA THR A 137 26.03 -18.93 33.31
C THR A 137 25.04 -19.95 33.87
N SER A 138 24.05 -20.35 33.07
CA SER A 138 23.66 -21.76 32.96
C SER A 138 22.81 -21.98 31.70
N ALA A 139 23.36 -22.81 30.81
CA ALA A 139 22.69 -23.37 29.64
C ALA A 139 21.92 -24.65 30.02
N SER A 140 20.78 -24.89 29.36
CA SER A 140 20.25 -26.21 28.93
C SER A 140 18.83 -26.00 28.39
N SER A 141 18.59 -26.16 27.08
CA SER A 141 18.31 -27.43 26.37
C SER A 141 16.82 -27.79 26.39
N GLN A 142 16.23 -27.68 25.19
CA GLN A 142 15.27 -28.58 24.53
C GLN A 142 14.58 -29.65 25.39
N ASN A 143 13.24 -29.71 25.38
CA ASN A 143 12.51 -30.77 24.68
C ASN A 143 10.97 -30.70 24.83
N GLU A 144 10.33 -31.28 23.82
CA GLU A 144 8.90 -31.43 23.51
C GLU A 144 7.94 -31.90 24.63
N PRO A 145 6.61 -31.71 24.43
CA PRO A 145 5.56 -32.20 25.33
C PRO A 145 5.04 -33.60 24.93
N PRO A 146 4.68 -34.47 25.88
CA PRO A 146 3.87 -35.65 25.57
C PRO A 146 2.41 -35.46 25.99
N ALA A 147 1.52 -35.82 25.06
CA ALA A 147 0.10 -36.01 25.29
C ALA A 147 -0.19 -37.41 25.87
N LYS A 148 -1.25 -37.51 26.71
CA LYS A 148 -2.38 -38.47 26.64
C LYS A 148 -2.80 -39.14 27.97
N LYS A 149 -4.14 -39.11 28.17
CA LYS A 149 -5.06 -40.05 28.86
C LYS A 149 -5.09 -40.02 30.41
N ALA A 150 -6.19 -40.31 31.12
CA ALA A 150 -7.64 -40.41 30.88
C ALA A 150 -8.30 -40.80 32.24
N LYS A 151 -9.59 -40.45 32.41
CA LYS A 151 -10.64 -41.01 33.32
C LYS A 151 -10.51 -40.76 34.85
N LYS A 152 -11.46 -40.03 35.46
CA LYS A 152 -12.76 -40.45 36.11
C LYS A 152 -12.48 -40.99 37.52
N VAL A 153 -13.17 -40.68 38.64
CA VAL A 153 -14.62 -40.59 38.97
C VAL A 153 -14.75 -39.99 40.40
N VAL A 154 -15.98 -39.56 40.77
CA VAL A 154 -16.59 -39.37 42.12
C VAL A 154 -16.24 -38.04 42.79
N VAL A 155 -17.17 -37.14 43.16
CA VAL A 155 -18.48 -37.30 43.84
C VAL A 155 -19.58 -36.51 43.12
#